data_AF-A0AAW1KNG6-F1
#
_entry.id   AF-A0AAW1KNG6-F1
#
_cell.length_a   1.000
_cell.length_b   1.000
_cell.length_c   1.000
_cell.angle_alpha   90.00
_cell.angle_beta   90.00
_cell.angle_gamma   90.00
#
_symmetry.space_group_name_H-M   'P 1'
#
loop_
_entity.id
_entity.type
_entity.pdbx_description
1 polymer ?
#
loop_
_entity_poly.entity_id
_entity_poly.type
_entity_poly.pdbx_seq_one_letter_code
_entity_poly.pdbx_strand_id
1 'polypeptide(L)'
;MSLNIDKEILLNMECQVCTEHMSRPIYMCHTGHSICSQCKLKLSNCPSCKAAFTTTRNYALESLSLLFSYPCPFTRYGCEVVQLQPETTP
;
A
#
# COMPACT_ATOMS: atom_id res chain seq x y z
N MET A 1 18.06 15.42 7.44
CA MET A 1 18.11 14.93 6.04
C MET A 1 17.09 13.83 5.74
N SER A 2 16.37 13.31 6.75
CA SER A 2 15.55 12.08 6.64
C SER A 2 14.09 12.28 6.21
N LEU A 3 13.54 13.49 6.28
CA LEU A 3 12.11 13.73 6.00
C LEU A 3 11.70 13.48 4.54
N ASN A 4 12.63 13.54 3.60
CA ASN A 4 12.30 13.44 2.18
C ASN A 4 12.14 11.98 1.72
N ILE A 5 12.92 11.05 2.28
CA ILE A 5 12.88 9.65 1.86
C ILE A 5 11.58 8.96 2.33
N ASP A 6 11.13 9.26 3.55
CA ASP A 6 9.92 8.66 4.11
C ASP A 6 8.69 9.03 3.30
N LYS A 7 8.61 10.30 2.85
CA LYS A 7 7.51 10.76 2.00
C LYS A 7 7.50 10.06 0.63
N GLU A 8 8.66 9.95 -0.02
CA GLU A 8 8.78 9.22 -1.29
C GLU A 8 8.42 7.74 -1.14
N ILE A 9 8.83 7.11 -0.04
CA ILE A 9 8.44 5.72 0.24
C ILE A 9 6.93 5.61 0.46
N LEU A 10 6.33 6.49 1.27
CA LEU A 10 4.89 6.49 1.52
C LEU A 10 4.07 6.62 0.23
N LEU A 11 4.50 7.46 -0.72
CA LEU A 11 3.89 7.55 -2.06
C LEU A 11 3.95 6.22 -2.81
N ASN A 12 5.06 5.48 -2.70
CA ASN A 12 5.20 4.14 -3.29
C ASN A 12 4.42 3.06 -2.53
N MET A 13 3.94 3.36 -1.32
CA MET A 13 3.06 2.50 -0.55
C MET A 13 1.58 2.72 -0.89
N GLU A 14 1.22 3.67 -1.76
CA GLU A 14 -0.16 3.88 -2.20
C GLU A 14 -0.61 2.87 -3.25
N CYS A 15 -1.81 2.32 -3.06
CA CYS A 15 -2.42 1.46 -4.05
C CYS A 15 -2.87 2.29 -5.25
N GLN A 16 -2.32 1.99 -6.42
CA GLN A 16 -2.60 2.68 -7.68
C GLN A 16 -4.07 2.56 -8.17
N VAL A 17 -4.90 1.79 -7.46
CA VAL A 17 -6.32 1.56 -7.81
C VAL A 17 -7.25 2.39 -6.93
N CYS A 18 -7.06 2.35 -5.60
CA CYS A 18 -7.94 3.03 -4.65
C CYS A 18 -7.30 4.23 -3.96
N THR A 19 -6.03 4.53 -4.26
CA THR A 19 -5.24 5.64 -3.67
C THR A 19 -5.11 5.58 -2.14
N GLU A 20 -5.46 4.45 -1.54
CA GLU A 20 -5.22 4.20 -0.12
C GLU A 20 -3.85 3.55 0.06
N HIS A 21 -3.21 3.81 1.20
CA HIS A 21 -1.98 3.14 1.57
C HIS A 21 -2.20 1.62 1.67
N MET A 22 -1.36 0.86 0.99
CA MET A 22 -1.38 -0.59 1.00
C MET A 22 -1.04 -1.09 2.40
N SER A 23 -1.82 -2.06 2.86
CA SER A 23 -1.59 -2.81 4.07
C SER A 23 -1.59 -4.30 3.76
N ARG A 24 -1.05 -5.09 4.69
CA ARG A 24 -1.12 -6.55 4.65
C ARG A 24 -2.58 -7.03 4.45
N PRO A 25 -2.85 -7.99 3.56
CA PRO A 25 -1.96 -8.58 2.55
C PRO A 25 -1.82 -7.72 1.27
N ILE A 26 -0.60 -7.65 0.72
CA ILE A 26 -0.28 -6.92 -0.52
C ILE A 26 -0.01 -7.91 -1.65
N TYR A 27 -0.71 -7.81 -2.77
CA TYR A 27 -0.63 -8.77 -3.88
C TYR A 27 0.06 -8.20 -5.11
N MET A 28 0.66 -9.07 -5.92
CA MET A 28 1.35 -8.68 -7.15
C MET A 28 0.77 -9.31 -8.41
N CYS A 29 0.85 -8.58 -9.53
CA CYS A 29 0.68 -9.18 -10.85
C CYS A 29 1.96 -9.89 -11.30
N HIS A 30 1.87 -10.67 -12.39
CA HIS A 30 3.01 -11.41 -12.93
C HIS A 30 4.23 -10.53 -13.29
N THR A 31 4.04 -9.23 -13.50
CA THR A 31 5.14 -8.29 -13.81
C THR A 31 5.62 -7.51 -12.59
N GLY A 32 5.06 -7.74 -11.39
CA GLY A 32 5.53 -7.14 -10.13
C GLY A 32 4.77 -5.90 -9.63
N HIS A 33 3.74 -5.39 -10.32
CA HIS A 33 2.94 -4.28 -9.79
C HIS A 33 2.11 -4.73 -8.59
N SER A 34 2.20 -3.98 -7.48
CA SER A 34 1.55 -4.31 -6.21
C SER A 34 0.21 -3.58 -6.03
N ILE A 35 -0.76 -4.25 -5.40
CA ILE A 35 -2.06 -3.67 -5.01
C ILE A 35 -2.49 -4.16 -3.62
N CYS A 36 -3.41 -3.43 -2.98
CA CYS A 36 -3.99 -3.85 -1.71
C CYS A 36 -4.97 -5.03 -1.88
N SER A 37 -5.21 -5.75 -0.79
CA SER A 37 -6.15 -6.88 -0.70
C SER A 37 -7.55 -6.55 -1.22
N GLN A 38 -8.10 -5.40 -0.86
CA GLN A 38 -9.44 -4.97 -1.27
C GLN A 38 -9.56 -4.79 -2.78
N CYS A 39 -8.51 -4.28 -3.43
CA CYS A 39 -8.49 -4.14 -4.89
C CYS A 39 -8.27 -5.50 -5.57
N LYS A 40 -7.51 -6.41 -4.97
CA LYS A 40 -7.28 -7.76 -5.51
C LYS A 40 -8.58 -8.58 -5.60
N LEU A 41 -9.54 -8.36 -4.70
CA LEU A 41 -10.86 -9.00 -4.74
C LEU A 41 -11.71 -8.53 -5.94
N LYS A 42 -11.47 -7.31 -6.43
CA LYS A 42 -12.26 -6.68 -7.49
C LYS A 42 -11.61 -6.80 -8.88
N LEU A 43 -10.31 -7.09 -8.93
CA LEU A 43 -9.53 -7.06 -10.17
C LEU A 43 -8.85 -8.41 -10.46
N SER A 44 -9.01 -8.87 -11.70
CA SER A 44 -8.28 -10.00 -12.27
C SER A 44 -6.96 -9.58 -12.93
N ASN A 45 -6.91 -8.38 -13.52
CA ASN A 45 -5.79 -7.90 -14.32
C ASN A 45 -5.28 -6.56 -13.83
N CYS A 46 -3.96 -6.36 -13.91
CA CYS A 46 -3.28 -5.12 -13.55
C CYS A 46 -3.69 -3.97 -14.48
N PRO A 47 -4.17 -2.83 -13.95
CA PRO A 47 -4.50 -1.67 -14.78
C PRO A 47 -3.30 -1.13 -15.58
N SER A 48 -2.10 -1.18 -14.98
CA SER A 48 -0.86 -0.61 -15.52
C SER A 48 -0.26 -1.44 -16.66
N CYS A 49 -0.16 -2.76 -16.49
CA CYS A 49 0.52 -3.64 -17.46
C CYS A 49 -0.37 -4.73 -18.09
N LYS A 50 -1.65 -4.80 -17.73
CA LYS A 50 -2.65 -5.79 -18.18
C LYS A 50 -2.39 -7.25 -17.80
N ALA A 51 -1.24 -7.57 -17.21
CA ALA A 51 -0.95 -8.91 -16.70
C ALA A 51 -1.91 -9.34 -15.58
N ALA A 52 -2.19 -10.64 -15.49
CA ALA A 52 -3.05 -11.18 -14.44
C ALA A 52 -2.43 -10.98 -13.04
N PHE A 53 -3.30 -10.70 -12.06
CA PHE A 53 -2.91 -10.73 -10.66
C PHE A 53 -2.77 -12.17 -10.17
N THR A 54 -1.72 -12.41 -9.39
CA THR A 54 -1.42 -13.71 -8.80
C THR A 54 -2.00 -13.80 -7.38
N THR A 55 -1.88 -14.96 -6.76
CA THR A 55 -2.07 -15.13 -5.30
C THR A 55 -0.80 -14.80 -4.51
N THR A 56 0.32 -14.48 -5.19
CA THR A 56 1.60 -14.15 -4.56
C THR A 56 1.51 -12.82 -3.83
N ARG A 57 1.97 -12.85 -2.56
CA ARG A 57 2.05 -11.68 -1.69
C ARG A 57 3.44 -11.04 -1.74
N ASN A 58 3.48 -9.73 -1.59
CA ASN A 58 4.71 -8.94 -1.49
C ASN A 58 5.10 -8.74 -0.03
N TYR A 59 5.68 -9.77 0.60
CA TYR A 59 6.07 -9.73 2.02
C TYR A 59 7.08 -8.60 2.36
N ALA A 60 7.85 -8.13 1.38
CA ALA A 60 8.77 -7.01 1.57
C ALA A 60 7.99 -5.69 1.79
N LEU A 61 7.04 -5.36 0.90
CA LEU A 61 6.17 -4.19 1.10
C LEU A 61 5.31 -4.33 2.35
N GLU A 62 4.86 -5.55 2.66
CA GLU A 62 4.12 -5.82 3.89
C GLU A 62 4.93 -5.54 5.16
N SER A 63 6.22 -5.85 5.15
CA SER A 63 7.13 -5.53 6.27
C SER A 63 7.37 -4.03 6.35
N LEU A 64 7.59 -3.38 5.20
CA LEU A 64 7.77 -1.93 5.13
C LEU A 64 6.53 -1.17 5.61
N SER A 65 5.33 -1.69 5.38
CA SER A 65 4.09 -1.01 5.78
C SER A 65 3.92 -0.84 7.29
N LEU A 66 4.76 -1.50 8.09
CA LEU A 66 4.77 -1.40 9.56
C LEU A 66 5.79 -0.39 10.09
N LEU A 67 6.74 0.04 9.26
CA LEU A 67 7.84 0.90 9.69
C LEU A 67 7.48 2.38 9.63
N PHE A 68 6.40 2.74 8.94
CA PHE A 68 6.03 4.14 8.70
C PHE A 68 4.80 4.54 9.50
N SER A 69 4.81 5.79 9.95
CA SER A 69 3.60 6.46 10.45
C SER A 69 2.88 7.11 9.27
N TYR A 70 1.60 6.80 9.12
CA TYR A 70 0.77 7.28 8.03
C TYR A 70 -0.01 8.52 8.45
N PRO A 71 -0.12 9.53 7.56
CA PRO A 71 -0.95 10.69 7.82
C PRO A 71 -2.42 10.28 7.88
N CYS A 72 -3.17 10.92 8.78
CA CYS A 72 -4.61 10.73 8.84
C CYS A 72 -5.28 11.09 7.49
N PRO A 73 -6.24 10.29 6.99
CA PRO A 73 -7.01 10.66 5.80
C PRO A 73 -7.70 12.03 5.89
N PHE A 74 -7.93 12.53 7.11
CA PHE A 74 -8.52 13.83 7.40
C PHE A 74 -7.50 14.96 7.60
N THR A 75 -6.22 14.79 7.21
CA THR A 75 -5.22 15.86 7.30
C THR A 75 -5.65 17.12 6.56
N ARG A 76 -6.36 17.00 5.44
CA ARG A 76 -6.95 18.16 4.73
C ARG A 76 -8.00 18.93 5.52
N TYR A 77 -8.54 18.34 6.59
CA TYR A 77 -9.49 18.96 7.52
C TYR A 77 -8.83 19.36 8.85
N GLY A 78 -7.50 19.38 8.93
CA GLY A 78 -6.75 19.79 10.12
C GLY A 78 -6.44 18.66 11.11
N CYS A 79 -6.63 17.39 10.73
CA CYS A 79 -6.20 16.29 11.59
C CYS A 79 -4.67 16.11 11.53
N GLU A 80 -4.01 16.30 12.66
CA GLU A 80 -2.54 16.17 12.82
C GLU A 80 -2.11 14.80 13.35
N VAL A 81 -3.06 13.87 13.53
CA VAL A 81 -2.76 12.53 14.02
C VAL A 81 -2.02 11.73 12.95
N VAL A 82 -0.94 11.06 13.35
CA VAL A 82 -0.26 10.05 12.55
C VAL A 82 -0.43 8.68 13.22
N GLN A 83 -0.61 7.63 12.43
CA GLN A 83 -0.89 6.29 12.94
C GLN A 83 -0.02 5.25 12.25
N LEU A 84 0.45 4.27 13.02
CA LEU A 84 1.02 3.04 12.46
C LEU A 84 -0.13 2.17 11.92
N GLN A 85 0.14 1.39 10.86
CA GLN A 85 -0.86 0.42 10.43
C GLN A 85 -1.10 -0.60 11.54
N PRO A 86 -2.38 -0.94 11.83
CA PRO A 86 -2.69 -1.95 12.81
C PRO A 86 -2.04 -3.28 12.39
N GLU A 87 -1.41 -3.96 13.34
CA GLU A 87 -1.00 -5.36 13.16
C GLU A 87 -2.26 -6.20 12.96
N THR A 88 -2.66 -6.40 11.71
CA THR A 88 -3.58 -7.48 11.39
C THR A 88 -2.79 -8.78 11.54
N THR A 89 -3.04 -9.45 12.67
CA THR A 89 -2.53 -10.78 12.98
C THR A 89 -3.03 -11.81 11.95
N PRO A 90 -2.32 -12.94 11.77
CA PRO A 90 -2.40 -13.81 10.59
C PRO A 90 -3.79 -14.33 10.21
#